data_AF-B0R429-F1
#
_entry.id   AF-B0R429-F1
#
_cell.length_a   1.000
_cell.length_b   1.000
_cell.length_c   1.000
_cell.angle_alpha   90.00
_cell.angle_beta   90.00
_cell.angle_gamma   90.00
#
_symmetry.space_group_name_H-M   'P 1'
#
loop_
_entity.id
_entity.type
_entity.pdbx_description
1 polymer ?
#
loop_
_entity_poly.entity_id
_entity_poly.type
_entity_poly.pdbx_seq_one_letter_code
_entity_poly.pdbx_strand_id
1 'polypeptide(L)'
;MDHDSYLRAIGLPEYADAASDAAHRGAALVARPPHTTITTAAVEDHYTYPVPSESTPGTARDVGPADDQYNLAPICGLEYDPEQLRDHPNTARLAALAGTVDALAEELPVDWLGIYRRAADSDGHPILVKEAYTGAPSRAVVPLTDSVAARSINAAVGRSGEAVVVDDTAAHDGPGNERDSAVASECCCPVLAGDDVVGIVDAESHTPEFFTPERVLTIVGACAGLADSELLTPPRVEQ
;
A
#
# COMPACT_ATOMS: atom_id res chain seq x y z
N MET A 1 16.54 5.89 -9.93
CA MET A 1 16.76 4.72 -10.81
C MET A 1 16.02 4.98 -12.12
N ASP A 2 16.51 4.59 -13.29
CA ASP A 2 15.71 4.74 -14.52
C ASP A 2 14.59 3.68 -14.60
N HIS A 3 13.63 3.89 -15.51
CA HIS A 3 12.42 3.07 -15.63
C HIS A 3 12.72 1.57 -15.84
N ASP A 4 13.55 1.24 -16.84
CA ASP A 4 13.91 -0.14 -17.18
C ASP A 4 14.64 -0.83 -16.02
N SER A 5 15.54 -0.11 -15.35
CA SER A 5 16.25 -0.63 -14.19
C SER A 5 15.29 -0.91 -13.03
N TYR A 6 14.29 -0.05 -12.83
CA TYR A 6 13.26 -0.26 -11.80
C TYR A 6 12.40 -1.48 -12.11
N LEU A 7 11.93 -1.63 -13.35
CA LEU A 7 11.17 -2.79 -13.79
C LEU A 7 11.94 -4.11 -13.59
N ARG A 8 13.23 -4.12 -13.94
CA ARG A 8 14.09 -5.30 -13.69
C ARG A 8 14.26 -5.59 -12.20
N ALA A 9 14.43 -4.56 -11.37
CA ALA A 9 14.60 -4.70 -9.94
C ALA A 9 13.35 -5.31 -9.27
N ILE A 10 12.15 -4.97 -9.76
CA ILE A 10 10.89 -5.51 -9.24
C ILE A 10 10.40 -6.76 -9.96
N GLY A 11 11.20 -7.36 -10.84
CA GLY A 11 10.83 -8.62 -11.51
C GLY A 11 9.80 -8.48 -12.64
N LEU A 12 9.66 -7.31 -13.26
CA LEU A 12 8.75 -7.04 -14.40
C LEU A 12 9.48 -6.59 -15.68
N PRO A 13 10.60 -7.23 -16.10
CA PRO A 13 11.37 -6.79 -17.28
C PRO A 13 10.57 -6.79 -18.59
N GLU A 14 9.51 -7.60 -18.69
CA GLU A 14 8.65 -7.72 -19.86
C GLU A 14 7.81 -6.45 -20.14
N TYR A 15 7.69 -5.56 -19.17
CA TYR A 15 7.00 -4.27 -19.35
C TYR A 15 7.92 -3.15 -19.85
N ALA A 16 9.23 -3.42 -20.03
CA ALA A 16 10.21 -2.38 -20.41
C ALA A 16 9.94 -1.77 -21.79
N ASP A 17 9.40 -2.56 -22.72
CA ASP A 17 9.06 -2.08 -24.08
C ASP A 17 7.65 -1.44 -24.15
N ALA A 18 6.89 -1.44 -23.05
CA ALA A 18 5.56 -0.87 -22.99
C ALA A 18 5.59 0.65 -22.72
N ALA A 19 4.43 1.31 -22.87
CA ALA A 19 4.35 2.77 -22.97
C ALA A 19 4.89 3.50 -21.71
N SER A 20 6.07 4.12 -21.83
CA SER A 20 6.72 4.90 -20.76
C SER A 20 5.84 6.01 -20.18
N ASP A 21 4.89 6.53 -20.95
CA ASP A 21 4.01 7.63 -20.54
C ASP A 21 3.11 7.26 -19.35
N ALA A 22 2.69 5.99 -19.25
CA ALA A 22 1.90 5.51 -18.13
C ALA A 22 2.69 5.54 -16.82
N ALA A 23 3.96 5.12 -16.85
CA ALA A 23 4.84 5.20 -15.69
C ALA A 23 5.11 6.64 -15.26
N HIS A 24 5.36 7.55 -16.21
CA HIS A 24 5.52 8.98 -15.90
C HIS A 24 4.25 9.57 -15.28
N ARG A 25 3.07 9.19 -15.79
CA ARG A 25 1.78 9.60 -15.24
C ARG A 25 1.60 9.11 -13.81
N GLY A 26 1.85 7.83 -13.57
CA GLY A 26 1.82 7.24 -12.23
C GLY A 26 2.70 7.98 -11.22
N ALA A 27 3.94 8.28 -11.60
CA ALA A 27 4.86 9.04 -10.76
C ALA A 27 4.34 10.46 -10.46
N ALA A 28 3.66 11.09 -11.42
CA ALA A 28 3.08 12.43 -11.25
C ALA A 28 1.85 12.47 -10.33
N LEU A 29 1.21 11.33 -10.05
CA LEU A 29 0.08 11.22 -9.12
C LEU A 29 0.51 11.20 -7.65
N VAL A 30 1.81 11.03 -7.36
CA VAL A 30 2.34 11.07 -6.00
C VAL A 30 2.21 12.48 -5.43
N ALA A 31 1.32 12.62 -4.46
CA ALA A 31 1.02 13.92 -3.85
C ALA A 31 2.16 14.38 -2.94
N ARG A 32 2.18 15.67 -2.63
CA ARG A 32 3.17 16.29 -1.74
C ARG A 32 2.55 16.57 -0.37
N PRO A 33 3.32 16.49 0.72
CA PRO A 33 2.84 16.90 2.04
C PRO A 33 2.29 18.33 2.01
N PRO A 34 1.08 18.57 2.54
CA PRO A 34 0.53 19.92 2.60
C PRO A 34 1.38 20.81 3.52
N HIS A 35 1.41 22.11 3.20
CA HIS A 35 2.06 23.13 4.03
C HIS A 35 1.10 23.79 5.02
N THR A 36 -0.16 23.34 5.06
CA THR A 36 -1.23 23.89 5.88
C THR A 36 -1.55 22.96 7.04
N THR A 37 -1.93 23.54 8.18
CA THR A 37 -2.48 22.80 9.31
C THR A 37 -3.70 21.98 8.88
N ILE A 38 -3.73 20.72 9.30
CA ILE A 38 -4.84 19.81 9.06
C ILE A 38 -5.89 19.99 10.16
N THR A 39 -7.17 19.91 9.83
CA THR A 39 -8.22 19.99 10.85
C THR A 39 -8.21 18.74 11.73
N THR A 40 -8.63 18.82 12.99
CA THR A 40 -8.68 17.65 13.87
C THR A 40 -9.56 16.52 13.34
N ALA A 41 -10.64 16.84 12.63
CA ALA A 41 -11.45 15.85 11.93
C ALA A 41 -10.66 15.14 10.82
N ALA A 42 -9.90 15.88 10.01
CA ALA A 42 -9.06 15.26 8.97
C ALA A 42 -7.85 14.51 9.55
N VAL A 43 -7.40 14.84 10.78
CA VAL A 43 -6.41 14.01 11.48
C VAL A 43 -6.99 12.62 11.78
N GLU A 44 -8.24 12.54 12.25
CA GLU A 44 -8.91 11.26 12.49
C GLU A 44 -8.95 10.41 11.22
N ASP A 45 -9.37 11.00 10.08
CA ASP A 45 -9.42 10.34 8.77
C ASP A 45 -8.06 9.80 8.29
N HIS A 46 -6.94 10.33 8.79
CA HIS A 46 -5.59 9.91 8.42
C HIS A 46 -4.95 8.89 9.37
N TYR A 47 -5.39 8.85 10.63
CA TYR A 47 -4.77 8.01 11.65
C TYR A 47 -5.63 6.81 12.02
N THR A 48 -6.95 6.88 11.88
CA THR A 48 -7.85 5.83 12.30
C THR A 48 -8.74 5.33 11.17
N TYR A 49 -8.92 4.01 11.10
CA TYR A 49 -9.78 3.41 10.09
C TYR A 49 -10.36 2.07 10.57
N PRO A 50 -11.54 1.67 10.06
CA PRO A 50 -12.15 0.40 10.43
C PRO A 50 -11.31 -0.78 9.91
N VAL A 51 -11.22 -1.83 10.73
CA VAL A 51 -10.68 -3.14 10.34
C VAL A 51 -11.75 -4.22 10.51
N PRO A 52 -11.74 -5.29 9.71
CA PRO A 52 -12.62 -6.43 9.95
C PRO A 52 -12.41 -6.99 11.35
N SER A 53 -13.49 -7.39 12.03
CA SER A 53 -13.36 -8.14 13.28
C SER A 53 -12.62 -9.45 13.04
N GLU A 54 -11.66 -9.79 13.91
CA GLU A 54 -10.94 -11.05 13.80
C GLU A 54 -11.94 -12.21 13.94
N SER A 55 -12.27 -12.86 12.84
CA SER A 55 -12.84 -14.20 12.90
C SER A 55 -12.03 -15.11 11.99
N THR A 56 -11.39 -16.08 12.62
CA THR A 56 -10.68 -17.25 12.07
C THR A 56 -9.47 -16.96 11.15
N PRO A 57 -8.29 -17.56 11.41
CA PRO A 57 -7.17 -17.53 10.46
C PRO A 57 -7.62 -18.12 9.11
N GLY A 58 -7.58 -17.31 8.04
CA GLY A 58 -7.85 -17.77 6.68
C GLY A 58 -9.05 -17.15 5.96
N THR A 59 -9.83 -16.27 6.59
CA THR A 59 -10.89 -15.51 5.88
C THR A 59 -10.58 -14.02 5.92
N ALA A 60 -10.13 -13.48 4.78
CA ALA A 60 -10.04 -12.05 4.62
C ALA A 60 -11.45 -11.48 4.45
N ARG A 61 -11.92 -10.73 5.45
CA ARG A 61 -13.04 -9.76 5.37
C ARG A 61 -14.48 -10.27 5.52
N ASP A 62 -14.75 -11.54 5.82
CA ASP A 62 -16.14 -12.05 6.00
C ASP A 62 -16.80 -11.65 7.35
N VAL A 63 -16.28 -10.60 7.99
CA VAL A 63 -16.71 -10.15 9.32
C VAL A 63 -16.86 -8.65 9.25
N GLY A 64 -18.02 -8.15 9.70
CA GLY A 64 -18.31 -6.71 9.80
C GLY A 64 -17.20 -5.96 10.55
N PRO A 65 -17.20 -4.61 10.48
CA PRO A 65 -16.18 -3.81 11.16
C PRO A 65 -16.11 -4.23 12.63
N ALA A 66 -14.89 -4.42 13.13
CA ALA A 66 -14.68 -4.54 14.57
C ALA A 66 -15.22 -3.28 15.27
N ASP A 67 -15.62 -3.41 16.53
CA ASP A 67 -15.93 -2.24 17.36
C ASP A 67 -14.69 -1.31 17.49
N ASP A 68 -13.48 -1.87 17.30
CA ASP A 68 -12.20 -1.16 17.40
C ASP A 68 -11.65 -0.76 16.02
N GLN A 69 -11.42 0.54 15.84
CA GLN A 69 -10.66 1.08 14.70
C GLN A 69 -9.16 0.83 14.91
N TYR A 70 -8.42 0.61 13.81
CA TYR A 70 -6.97 0.59 13.87
C TYR A 70 -6.43 2.01 13.97
N ASN A 71 -5.44 2.25 14.83
CA ASN A 71 -4.80 3.55 15.03
C ASN A 71 -3.32 3.50 14.61
N LEU A 72 -2.93 4.38 13.69
CA LEU A 72 -1.57 4.49 13.15
C LEU A 72 -0.58 5.22 14.07
N ALA A 73 -1.03 6.00 15.05
CA ALA A 73 -0.14 6.82 15.86
C ALA A 73 0.94 5.97 16.59
N PRO A 74 0.60 4.85 17.26
CA PRO A 74 1.59 4.04 17.97
C PRO A 74 2.69 3.47 17.06
N ILE A 75 2.35 2.99 15.85
CA ILE A 75 3.35 2.46 14.90
C ILE A 75 4.20 3.57 14.26
N CYS A 76 3.77 4.82 14.37
CA CYS A 76 4.55 6.01 14.02
C CYS A 76 5.37 6.56 15.20
N GLY A 77 5.32 5.91 16.37
CA GLY A 77 5.98 6.38 17.59
C GLY A 77 5.33 7.60 18.22
N LEU A 78 4.02 7.79 18.01
CA LEU A 78 3.26 8.94 18.47
C LEU A 78 2.14 8.53 19.43
N GLU A 79 1.81 9.41 20.35
CA GLU A 79 0.55 9.35 21.09
C GLU A 79 -0.56 9.94 20.22
N TYR A 80 -1.75 9.33 20.25
CA TYR A 80 -2.88 9.83 19.50
C TYR A 80 -3.55 11.01 20.23
N ASP A 81 -3.19 12.22 19.82
CA ASP A 81 -3.87 13.45 20.19
C ASP A 81 -4.10 14.31 18.93
N PRO A 82 -5.34 14.41 18.41
CA PRO A 82 -5.63 15.15 17.19
C PRO A 82 -5.16 16.61 17.20
N GLU A 83 -5.18 17.27 18.37
CA GLU A 83 -4.74 18.67 18.49
C GLU A 83 -3.22 18.83 18.46
N GLN A 84 -2.46 17.80 18.84
CA GLN A 84 -1.00 17.81 18.67
C GLN A 84 -0.61 17.35 17.26
N LEU A 85 -1.37 16.41 16.69
CA LEU A 85 -1.06 15.79 15.41
C LEU A 85 -1.39 16.68 14.20
N ARG A 86 -2.33 17.61 14.28
CA ARG A 86 -2.73 18.54 13.19
C ARG A 86 -1.59 19.25 12.46
N ASP A 87 -0.49 19.53 13.17
CA ASP A 87 0.68 20.25 12.66
C ASP A 87 1.94 19.35 12.59
N HIS A 88 1.80 18.07 12.92
CA HIS A 88 2.91 17.12 12.96
C HIS A 88 3.31 16.69 11.53
N PRO A 89 4.62 16.59 11.21
CA PRO A 89 5.08 16.20 9.87
C PRO A 89 4.59 14.82 9.42
N ASN A 90 4.37 13.87 10.34
CA ASN A 90 3.78 12.58 10.00
C ASN A 90 2.33 12.70 9.51
N THR A 91 1.57 13.68 10.00
CA THR A 91 0.19 13.92 9.53
C THR A 91 0.20 14.49 8.11
N ALA A 92 1.11 15.42 7.81
CA ALA A 92 1.29 15.91 6.44
C ALA A 92 1.74 14.79 5.48
N ARG A 93 2.58 13.86 5.95
CA ARG A 93 2.99 12.67 5.20
C ARG A 93 1.80 11.73 4.92
N LEU A 94 0.99 11.41 5.94
CA LEU A 94 -0.20 10.57 5.79
C LEU A 94 -1.23 11.21 4.85
N ALA A 95 -1.42 12.54 4.93
CA ALA A 95 -2.27 13.28 4.01
C ALA A 95 -1.79 13.20 2.55
N ALA A 96 -0.47 13.23 2.32
CA ALA A 96 0.09 13.02 0.98
C ALA A 96 -0.12 11.58 0.47
N LEU A 97 0.00 10.57 1.34
CA LEU A 97 -0.30 9.19 0.97
C LEU A 97 -1.79 9.02 0.62
N ALA A 98 -2.70 9.61 1.41
CA ALA A 98 -4.13 9.61 1.12
C ALA A 98 -4.43 10.28 -0.22
N GLY A 99 -3.88 11.48 -0.48
CA GLY A 99 -4.05 12.16 -1.76
C GLY A 99 -3.45 11.40 -2.95
N THR A 100 -2.39 10.61 -2.73
CA THR A 100 -1.82 9.73 -3.76
C THR A 100 -2.76 8.57 -4.08
N VAL A 101 -3.38 7.96 -3.05
CA VAL A 101 -4.40 6.91 -3.23
C VAL A 101 -5.61 7.46 -3.97
N ASP A 102 -6.11 8.63 -3.59
CA ASP A 102 -7.26 9.26 -4.26
C ASP A 102 -6.97 9.50 -5.75
N ALA A 103 -5.82 10.11 -6.06
CA ALA A 103 -5.42 10.40 -7.43
C ALA A 103 -5.20 9.12 -8.26
N LEU A 104 -4.65 8.07 -7.67
CA LEU A 104 -4.51 6.77 -8.33
C LEU A 104 -5.85 6.09 -8.56
N ALA A 105 -6.78 6.15 -7.60
CA ALA A 105 -8.10 5.55 -7.73
C ALA A 105 -8.98 6.30 -8.76
N GLU A 106 -8.75 7.59 -8.98
CA GLU A 106 -9.37 8.35 -10.08
C GLU A 106 -8.85 7.89 -11.45
N GLU A 107 -7.55 7.62 -11.58
CA GLU A 107 -6.93 7.15 -12.84
C GLU A 107 -7.19 5.65 -13.11
N LEU A 108 -7.24 4.86 -12.03
CA LEU A 108 -7.40 3.41 -12.03
C LEU A 108 -8.68 3.06 -11.27
N PRO A 109 -9.80 2.76 -11.96
CA PRO A 109 -11.07 2.45 -11.30
C PRO A 109 -11.06 1.02 -10.72
N VAL A 110 -10.14 0.77 -9.79
CA VAL A 110 -10.00 -0.46 -9.02
C VAL A 110 -11.01 -0.49 -7.88
N ASP A 111 -11.34 -1.69 -7.41
CA ASP A 111 -12.29 -1.87 -6.31
C ASP A 111 -11.63 -1.67 -4.94
N TRP A 112 -10.32 -1.85 -4.87
CA TRP A 112 -9.51 -1.61 -3.67
C TRP A 112 -8.11 -1.14 -4.06
N LEU A 113 -7.57 -0.16 -3.32
CA LEU A 113 -6.20 0.33 -3.48
C LEU A 113 -5.63 0.71 -2.12
N GLY A 114 -4.42 0.29 -1.81
CA GLY A 114 -3.74 0.64 -0.57
C GLY A 114 -2.24 0.87 -0.72
N ILE A 115 -1.71 1.79 0.08
CA ILE A 115 -0.28 2.00 0.26
C ILE A 115 0.10 1.47 1.64
N TYR A 116 1.09 0.59 1.67
CA TYR A 116 1.66 0.06 2.91
C TYR A 116 3.10 0.52 3.06
N ARG A 117 3.48 0.81 4.30
CA ARG A 117 4.88 1.04 4.68
C ARG A 117 5.44 -0.19 5.39
N ARG A 118 6.70 -0.51 5.15
CA ARG A 118 7.45 -1.49 5.94
C ARG A 118 7.81 -0.89 7.31
N ALA A 119 7.50 -1.62 8.37
CA ALA A 119 7.76 -1.21 9.75
C ALA A 119 8.23 -2.42 10.59
N ALA A 120 8.43 -2.19 11.88
CA ALA A 120 8.61 -3.25 12.87
C ALA A 120 7.48 -3.16 13.91
N ASP A 121 6.97 -4.31 14.35
CA ASP A 121 6.04 -4.36 15.48
C ASP A 121 6.75 -4.04 16.82
N SER A 122 6.01 -4.09 17.93
CA SER A 122 6.55 -3.82 19.27
C SER A 122 7.68 -4.76 19.70
N ASP A 123 7.75 -5.96 19.10
CA ASP A 123 8.78 -6.96 19.36
C ASP A 123 9.94 -6.87 18.34
N GLY A 124 9.87 -5.93 17.40
CA GLY A 124 10.87 -5.70 16.36
C GLY A 124 10.74 -6.62 15.15
N HIS A 125 9.65 -7.37 14.99
CA HIS A 125 9.43 -8.20 13.81
C HIS A 125 8.99 -7.36 12.62
N PRO A 126 9.47 -7.65 11.40
CA PRO A 126 9.12 -6.88 10.22
C PRO A 126 7.65 -7.09 9.85
N ILE A 127 6.97 -5.99 9.57
CA ILE A 127 5.57 -5.95 9.14
C ILE A 127 5.39 -4.98 7.96
N LEU A 128 4.29 -5.11 7.24
CA LEU A 128 3.70 -4.03 6.46
C LEU A 128 2.54 -3.43 7.24
N VAL A 129 2.42 -2.11 7.26
CA VAL A 129 1.29 -1.39 7.83
C VAL A 129 0.63 -0.52 6.77
N LYS A 130 -0.70 -0.64 6.64
CA LYS A 130 -1.51 0.14 5.71
C LYS A 130 -1.64 1.57 6.22
N GLU A 131 -1.16 2.53 5.45
CA GLU A 131 -1.14 3.95 5.85
C GLU A 131 -2.13 4.83 5.08
N ALA A 132 -2.55 4.39 3.90
CA ALA A 132 -3.63 5.02 3.13
C ALA A 132 -4.30 3.96 2.26
N TYR A 133 -5.63 4.05 2.08
CA TYR A 133 -6.36 3.16 1.18
C TYR A 133 -7.74 3.69 0.80
N THR A 134 -8.31 3.14 -0.27
CA THR A 134 -9.73 3.26 -0.63
C THR A 134 -10.31 1.88 -0.93
N GLY A 135 -11.63 1.74 -0.83
CA GLY A 135 -12.34 0.47 -0.93
C GLY A 135 -12.80 -0.09 0.43
N ALA A 136 -13.19 -1.37 0.45
CA ALA A 136 -13.72 -2.02 1.65
C ALA A 136 -12.68 -2.08 2.80
N PRO A 137 -13.13 -2.06 4.07
CA PRO A 137 -12.25 -2.30 5.22
C PRO A 137 -11.44 -3.59 5.08
N SER A 138 -10.15 -3.52 5.42
CA SER A 138 -9.21 -4.64 5.27
C SER A 138 -8.16 -4.62 6.38
N ARG A 139 -7.38 -5.71 6.49
CA ARG A 139 -6.32 -5.87 7.48
C ARG A 139 -5.39 -4.63 7.51
N ALA A 140 -5.11 -4.13 8.71
CA ALA A 140 -4.18 -3.01 8.90
C ALA A 140 -2.72 -3.42 8.75
N VAL A 141 -2.38 -4.60 9.28
CA VAL A 141 -1.01 -5.09 9.41
C VAL A 141 -0.86 -6.44 8.72
N VAL A 142 0.27 -6.62 8.03
CA VAL A 142 0.66 -7.89 7.41
C VAL A 142 2.05 -8.29 7.92
N PRO A 143 2.16 -9.38 8.72
CA PRO A 143 3.47 -9.85 9.16
C PRO A 143 4.33 -10.34 7.99
N LEU A 144 5.58 -9.89 7.93
CA LEU A 144 6.52 -10.31 6.88
C LEU A 144 7.26 -11.59 7.31
N THR A 145 6.52 -12.68 7.55
CA THR A 145 7.08 -14.01 7.86
C THR A 145 6.94 -14.95 6.66
N ASP A 146 7.76 -16.00 6.58
CA ASP A 146 7.68 -16.98 5.49
C ASP A 146 6.30 -17.66 5.42
N SER A 147 5.69 -17.93 6.58
CA SER A 147 4.37 -18.56 6.65
C SER A 147 3.26 -17.67 6.08
N VAL A 148 3.36 -16.34 6.26
CA VAL A 148 2.40 -15.39 5.71
C VAL A 148 2.70 -15.13 4.23
N ALA A 149 3.97 -15.01 3.84
CA ALA A 149 4.37 -14.84 2.43
C ALA A 149 3.97 -16.03 1.54
N ALA A 150 3.86 -17.23 2.09
CA ALA A 150 3.35 -18.39 1.35
C ALA A 150 1.85 -18.27 0.97
N ARG A 151 1.10 -17.34 1.56
CA ARG A 151 -0.37 -17.24 1.41
C ARG A 151 -0.91 -15.81 1.19
N SER A 152 -0.08 -14.78 1.29
CA SER A 152 -0.42 -13.37 1.04
C SER A 152 0.54 -12.78 0.01
N ILE A 153 -0.02 -12.19 -1.06
CA ILE A 153 0.77 -11.44 -2.04
C ILE A 153 1.51 -10.29 -1.36
N ASN A 154 0.83 -9.49 -0.53
CA ASN A 154 1.43 -8.34 0.16
C ASN A 154 2.69 -8.75 0.93
N ALA A 155 2.63 -9.87 1.66
CA ALA A 155 3.79 -10.38 2.40
C ALA A 155 4.87 -10.97 1.50
N ALA A 156 4.50 -11.62 0.39
CA ALA A 156 5.43 -12.12 -0.60
C ALA A 156 6.22 -10.95 -1.22
N VAL A 157 5.52 -9.96 -1.79
CA VAL A 157 6.10 -8.75 -2.40
C VAL A 157 6.92 -7.96 -1.39
N GLY A 158 6.38 -7.74 -0.18
CA GLY A 158 7.06 -7.01 0.89
C GLY A 158 8.38 -7.66 1.36
N ARG A 159 8.55 -8.97 1.14
CA ARG A 159 9.77 -9.72 1.45
C ARG A 159 10.72 -9.85 0.27
N SER A 160 10.20 -10.21 -0.91
CA SER A 160 11.02 -10.48 -2.09
C SER A 160 11.51 -9.21 -2.77
N GLY A 161 10.72 -8.13 -2.73
CA GLY A 161 10.93 -6.97 -3.58
C GLY A 161 10.57 -7.24 -5.05
N GLU A 162 9.90 -8.36 -5.33
CA GLU A 162 9.38 -8.71 -6.66
C GLU A 162 7.88 -8.44 -6.68
N ALA A 163 7.42 -7.71 -7.70
CA ALA A 163 6.01 -7.44 -7.92
C ALA A 163 5.26 -8.72 -8.31
N VAL A 164 3.97 -8.77 -8.01
CA VAL A 164 3.08 -9.84 -8.42
C VAL A 164 1.87 -9.23 -9.11
N VAL A 165 1.62 -9.66 -10.35
CA VAL A 165 0.43 -9.31 -11.13
C VAL A 165 -0.35 -10.61 -11.37
N VAL A 166 -1.60 -10.63 -10.94
CA VAL A 166 -2.53 -11.76 -11.06
C VAL A 166 -3.68 -11.34 -11.96
N ASP A 167 -3.74 -11.90 -13.16
CA ASP A 167 -4.81 -11.63 -14.10
C ASP A 167 -6.13 -12.30 -13.70
N ASP A 168 -6.10 -13.53 -13.21
CA ASP A 168 -7.29 -14.25 -12.75
C ASP A 168 -6.97 -15.04 -11.48
N THR A 169 -7.55 -14.64 -10.35
CA THR A 169 -7.34 -15.29 -9.05
C THR A 169 -7.87 -16.72 -9.03
N ALA A 170 -8.88 -17.06 -9.85
CA ALA A 170 -9.41 -18.43 -9.94
C ALA A 170 -8.45 -19.39 -10.64
N ALA A 171 -7.51 -18.87 -11.45
CA ALA A 171 -6.51 -19.63 -12.18
C ALA A 171 -5.08 -19.49 -11.59
N HIS A 172 -4.92 -18.73 -10.50
CA HIS A 172 -3.61 -18.40 -9.94
C HIS A 172 -3.10 -19.46 -8.96
N ASP A 173 -2.06 -20.18 -9.35
CA ASP A 173 -1.30 -21.09 -8.48
C ASP A 173 -0.13 -20.33 -7.81
N GLY A 174 -0.39 -19.68 -6.67
CA GLY A 174 0.63 -18.90 -5.95
C GLY A 174 0.16 -18.34 -4.59
N PRO A 175 0.97 -17.49 -3.91
CA PRO A 175 0.53 -16.77 -2.73
C PRO A 175 -0.77 -16.01 -3.02
N GLY A 176 -1.70 -15.95 -2.06
CA GLY A 176 -3.03 -15.39 -2.35
C GLY A 176 -4.23 -16.15 -1.83
N ASN A 177 -4.02 -17.23 -1.11
CA ASN A 177 -5.10 -18.09 -0.62
C ASN A 177 -5.95 -17.42 0.48
N GLU A 178 -5.49 -16.28 1.03
CA GLU A 178 -6.19 -15.47 2.03
C GLU A 178 -6.67 -14.13 1.45
N ARG A 179 -7.25 -14.13 0.25
CA ARG A 179 -7.88 -12.93 -0.36
C ARG A 179 -9.39 -12.93 -0.15
N ASP A 180 -9.99 -11.75 -0.30
CA ASP A 180 -11.44 -11.63 -0.40
C ASP A 180 -11.92 -12.35 -1.68
N SER A 181 -12.98 -13.15 -1.56
CA SER A 181 -13.54 -13.92 -2.67
C SER A 181 -14.03 -13.07 -3.84
N ALA A 182 -14.29 -11.77 -3.61
CA ALA A 182 -14.65 -10.84 -4.67
C ALA A 182 -13.46 -10.44 -5.55
N VAL A 183 -12.22 -10.57 -5.08
CA VAL A 183 -11.01 -10.19 -5.82
C VAL A 183 -10.77 -11.18 -6.95
N ALA A 184 -10.91 -10.70 -8.19
CA ALA A 184 -10.73 -11.47 -9.41
C ALA A 184 -9.37 -11.22 -10.08
N SER A 185 -8.73 -10.08 -9.81
CA SER A 185 -7.36 -9.77 -10.24
C SER A 185 -6.66 -8.86 -9.24
N GLU A 186 -5.33 -8.87 -9.20
CA GLU A 186 -4.52 -8.10 -8.23
C GLU A 186 -3.20 -7.65 -8.86
N CYS A 187 -2.73 -6.45 -8.50
CA CYS A 187 -1.41 -5.95 -8.84
C CYS A 187 -0.78 -5.36 -7.58
N CYS A 188 0.25 -6.04 -7.07
CA CYS A 188 0.99 -5.63 -5.90
C CYS A 188 2.44 -5.36 -6.27
N CYS A 189 2.87 -4.11 -6.12
CA CYS A 189 4.17 -3.62 -6.54
C CYS A 189 4.96 -3.08 -5.33
N PRO A 190 6.25 -3.44 -5.18
CA PRO A 190 7.08 -2.94 -4.11
C PRO A 190 7.56 -1.52 -4.40
N VAL A 191 7.71 -0.74 -3.33
CA VAL A 191 8.38 0.56 -3.33
C VAL A 191 9.82 0.34 -2.86
N LEU A 192 10.78 0.52 -3.77
CA LEU A 192 12.20 0.30 -3.50
C LEU A 192 12.95 1.61 -3.21
N ALA A 193 13.61 1.70 -2.05
CA ALA A 193 14.60 2.73 -1.76
C ALA A 193 16.01 2.12 -1.88
N GLY A 194 16.63 2.28 -3.06
CA GLY A 194 17.80 1.48 -3.40
C GLY A 194 17.39 0.02 -3.62
N ASP A 195 18.02 -0.91 -2.90
CA ASP A 195 17.69 -2.34 -2.94
C ASP A 195 16.71 -2.75 -1.81
N ASP A 196 16.32 -1.81 -0.94
CA ASP A 196 15.45 -2.07 0.20
C ASP A 196 13.98 -1.83 -0.12
N VAL A 197 13.11 -2.79 0.22
CA VAL A 197 11.65 -2.61 0.16
C VAL A 197 11.20 -1.74 1.33
N VAL A 198 10.79 -0.50 1.05
CA VAL A 198 10.27 0.44 2.06
C VAL A 198 8.74 0.41 2.19
N GLY A 199 8.07 -0.23 1.25
CA GLY A 199 6.62 -0.39 1.25
C GLY A 199 6.11 -1.11 0.01
N ILE A 200 4.79 -1.13 -0.16
CA ILE A 200 4.13 -1.67 -1.36
C ILE A 200 2.94 -0.78 -1.73
N VAL A 201 2.56 -0.80 -3.00
CA VAL A 201 1.24 -0.39 -3.48
C VAL A 201 0.50 -1.65 -3.90
N ASP A 202 -0.71 -1.81 -3.41
CA ASP A 202 -1.54 -2.99 -3.65
C ASP A 202 -2.90 -2.58 -4.21
N ALA A 203 -3.28 -3.14 -5.35
CA ALA A 203 -4.50 -2.83 -6.07
C ALA A 203 -5.27 -4.12 -6.39
N GLU A 204 -6.56 -4.16 -6.05
CA GLU A 204 -7.44 -5.31 -6.27
C GLU A 204 -8.61 -4.91 -7.18
N SER A 205 -9.04 -5.80 -8.09
CA SER A 205 -10.26 -5.63 -8.86
C SER A 205 -11.16 -6.86 -8.81
N HIS A 206 -12.46 -6.64 -8.84
CA HIS A 206 -13.49 -7.67 -9.00
C HIS A 206 -13.66 -8.13 -10.46
N THR A 207 -12.85 -7.59 -11.38
CA THR A 207 -12.83 -7.99 -12.78
C THR A 207 -11.53 -8.74 -13.09
N PRO A 208 -11.58 -9.94 -13.70
CA PRO A 208 -10.37 -10.61 -14.17
C PRO A 208 -9.75 -9.84 -15.33
N GLU A 209 -8.46 -10.04 -15.57
CA GLU A 209 -7.65 -9.40 -16.61
C GLU A 209 -7.71 -7.86 -16.56
N PHE A 210 -7.97 -7.28 -15.38
CA PHE A 210 -8.12 -5.83 -15.22
C PHE A 210 -6.78 -5.11 -15.42
N PHE A 211 -5.66 -5.70 -15.02
CA PHE A 211 -4.35 -5.05 -15.00
C PHE A 211 -3.64 -5.13 -16.35
N THR A 212 -4.13 -4.34 -17.32
CA THR A 212 -3.44 -4.15 -18.60
C THR A 212 -2.02 -3.57 -18.42
N PRO A 213 -1.11 -3.70 -19.41
CA PRO A 213 0.23 -3.14 -19.30
C PRO A 213 0.27 -1.65 -18.96
N GLU A 214 -0.67 -0.85 -19.47
CA GLU A 214 -0.79 0.56 -19.12
C GLU A 214 -1.12 0.76 -17.64
N ARG A 215 -2.06 -0.01 -17.09
CA ARG A 215 -2.46 0.08 -15.67
C ARG A 215 -1.35 -0.38 -14.74
N VAL A 216 -0.67 -1.48 -15.08
CA VAL A 216 0.51 -1.96 -14.34
C VAL A 216 1.59 -0.88 -14.33
N LEU A 217 1.90 -0.29 -15.49
CA LEU A 217 2.91 0.76 -15.58
C LEU A 217 2.53 2.03 -14.81
N THR A 218 1.26 2.41 -14.74
CA THR A 218 0.80 3.51 -13.87
C THR A 218 1.08 3.20 -12.39
N ILE A 219 0.80 1.98 -11.92
CA ILE A 219 1.09 1.58 -10.53
C ILE A 219 2.60 1.55 -10.27
N VAL A 220 3.39 0.96 -11.19
CA VAL A 220 4.86 0.94 -11.09
C VAL A 220 5.43 2.36 -11.06
N GLY A 221 4.90 3.25 -11.89
CA GLY A 221 5.26 4.67 -11.90
C GLY A 221 5.02 5.34 -10.56
N ALA A 222 3.87 5.09 -9.94
CA ALA A 222 3.58 5.59 -8.60
C ALA A 222 4.52 5.02 -7.55
N CYS A 223 4.89 3.74 -7.63
CA CYS A 223 5.89 3.12 -6.74
C CYS A 223 7.26 3.80 -6.87
N ALA A 224 7.70 4.08 -8.10
CA ALA A 224 8.95 4.82 -8.33
C ALA A 224 8.87 6.27 -7.79
N GLY A 225 7.75 6.96 -8.01
CA GLY A 225 7.52 8.30 -7.46
C GLY A 225 7.49 8.32 -5.92
N LEU A 226 6.88 7.30 -5.29
CA LEU A 226 6.86 7.14 -3.84
C LEU A 226 8.27 6.91 -3.29
N ALA A 227 9.08 6.10 -3.97
CA ALA A 227 10.48 5.88 -3.60
C ALA A 227 11.29 7.19 -3.60
N ASP A 228 11.10 8.03 -4.63
CA ASP A 228 11.79 9.33 -4.75
C ASP A 228 11.23 10.41 -3.80
N SER A 229 10.01 10.23 -3.26
CA SER A 229 9.33 11.21 -2.41
C SER A 229 9.72 11.18 -0.93
N GLU A 230 10.39 10.12 -0.48
CA GLU A 230 10.67 9.80 0.92
C GLU A 230 9.41 9.62 1.81
N LEU A 231 8.20 9.57 1.25
CA LEU A 231 6.94 9.46 2.03
C LEU A 231 6.80 8.15 2.81
N LEU A 232 7.55 7.10 2.44
CA LEU A 232 7.56 5.80 3.15
C LEU A 232 8.81 5.58 4.01
N THR A 233 9.65 6.61 4.18
CA THR A 233 10.74 6.57 5.15
C THR A 233 10.19 6.47 6.59
N PRO A 234 10.97 5.94 7.56
CA PRO A 234 10.53 5.84 8.93
C PRO A 234 9.95 7.16 9.45
N PRO A 235 8.78 7.15 10.10
CA PRO A 235 8.15 8.35 10.63
C PRO A 235 9.10 9.12 11.54
N ARG A 236 9.02 10.46 11.49
CA ARG A 236 9.80 11.29 12.40
C ARG A 236 9.24 11.09 13.81
N VAL A 237 10.09 10.66 14.72
CA VAL A 237 9.83 10.64 16.16
C VAL A 237 10.40 11.92 16.76
N GLU A 238 9.59 12.63 17.56
CA GLU A 238 10.13 13.72 18.38
C GLU A 238 11.10 13.16 19.42
N GLN A 239 12.21 13.87 19.67
CA GLN A 239 13.15 13.56 20.77
C GLN A 239 12.67 14.19 22.08
#